data_AF-A0A1Q8V514-F1
#
_entry.id   AF-A0A1Q8V514-F1
#
_cell.length_a   1.000
_cell.length_b   1.000
_cell.length_c   1.000
_cell.angle_alpha   90.00
_cell.angle_beta   90.00
_cell.angle_gamma   90.00
#
_symmetry.space_group_name_H-M   'P 1'
#
loop_
_entity.id
_entity.type
_entity.pdbx_description
1 polymer ?
#
loop_
_entity_poly.entity_id
_entity_poly.type
_entity_poly.pdbx_seq_one_letter_code
_entity_poly.pdbx_strand_id
1 'polypeptide(L)'
;MCLPSEHRYENARRRVVASAPDAQILHAATAGSRVSLSSGRVEATKGGERLLGVPIERVLGLVVHGNVDVSSALLRELCWRDRCVVWCSWSGRVVGWSQGADSPNGLQRVRQHVASAEGRLDIAQQMVSAKISNQATLLRRNGEAADTVERMRRLQRDAVSAQSLAELLGVEGEAAGALLRFLPDDAHRKYSGLCRVPVERKMTPAGARPRQRGSGLRLRPASRRLHPT
;
A
#
# COMPACT_ATOMS: atom_id res chain seq x y z
N MET A 1 -42.19 1.40 -21.18
CA MET A 1 -40.93 2.04 -20.75
C MET A 1 -39.81 1.17 -21.31
N CYS A 2 -39.15 1.59 -22.38
CA CYS A 2 -37.99 0.89 -22.92
C CYS A 2 -36.78 1.30 -22.07
N LEU A 3 -36.24 0.36 -21.29
CA LEU A 3 -34.98 0.57 -20.59
C LEU A 3 -33.86 0.71 -21.63
N PRO A 4 -32.95 1.71 -21.52
CA PRO A 4 -31.76 1.79 -22.36
C PRO A 4 -30.98 0.48 -22.27
N SER A 5 -30.61 -0.06 -23.44
CA SER A 5 -29.92 -1.35 -23.67
C SER A 5 -29.21 -1.92 -22.45
N GLU A 6 -29.80 -2.98 -21.87
CA GLU A 6 -29.15 -3.89 -20.94
C GLU A 6 -27.91 -4.46 -21.63
N HIS A 7 -26.73 -3.99 -21.25
CA HIS A 7 -25.50 -4.69 -21.58
C HIS A 7 -25.49 -5.98 -20.77
N ARG A 8 -25.44 -7.15 -21.44
CA ARG A 8 -25.18 -8.41 -20.75
C ARG A 8 -23.80 -8.32 -20.10
N TYR A 9 -23.84 -8.14 -18.80
CA TYR A 9 -22.70 -8.07 -17.92
C TYR A 9 -22.12 -9.49 -17.75
N GLU A 10 -21.38 -9.97 -18.74
CA GLU A 10 -20.59 -11.20 -18.63
C GLU A 10 -19.20 -10.87 -18.07
N ASN A 11 -18.88 -11.45 -16.91
CA ASN A 11 -17.58 -11.30 -16.28
C ASN A 11 -16.53 -12.01 -17.15
N ALA A 12 -15.86 -11.27 -18.03
CA ALA A 12 -14.75 -11.79 -18.80
C ALA A 12 -13.63 -12.17 -17.81
N ARG A 13 -13.55 -13.46 -17.46
CA ARG A 13 -12.51 -14.01 -16.59
C ARG A 13 -11.15 -13.63 -17.17
N ARG A 14 -10.47 -12.68 -16.54
CA ARG A 14 -9.20 -12.16 -17.03
C ARG A 14 -8.16 -13.28 -16.97
N ARG A 15 -7.82 -13.83 -18.13
CA ARG A 15 -6.63 -14.68 -18.31
C ARG A 15 -5.43 -13.82 -17.91
N VAL A 16 -4.38 -14.42 -17.33
CA VAL A 16 -3.10 -13.73 -17.16
C VAL A 16 -2.55 -13.47 -18.57
N VAL A 17 -2.84 -12.28 -19.09
CA VAL A 17 -2.37 -11.82 -20.41
C VAL A 17 -1.01 -11.18 -20.19
N ALA A 18 -0.07 -11.45 -21.11
CA ALA A 18 1.21 -10.75 -21.21
C ALA A 18 1.03 -9.22 -21.25
N SER A 19 2.11 -8.49 -20.96
CA SER A 19 2.14 -7.02 -20.83
C SER A 19 1.22 -6.33 -21.85
N ALA A 20 0.23 -5.57 -21.36
CA ALA A 20 -0.56 -4.67 -22.19
C ALA A 20 0.17 -3.31 -22.17
N PRO A 21 1.09 -3.03 -23.11
CA PRO A 21 2.02 -1.89 -23.02
C PRO A 21 1.30 -0.54 -22.98
N ASP A 22 0.08 -0.48 -23.53
CA ASP A 22 -0.71 0.74 -23.61
C ASP A 22 -1.70 0.92 -22.46
N ALA A 23 -1.83 -0.07 -21.56
CA ALA A 23 -2.77 0.00 -20.46
C ALA A 23 -2.13 0.74 -19.27
N GLN A 24 -2.81 1.76 -18.75
CA GLN A 24 -2.25 2.70 -17.79
C GLN A 24 -3.18 2.91 -16.59
N ILE A 25 -2.59 3.31 -15.46
CA ILE A 25 -3.34 3.82 -14.31
C ILE A 25 -3.56 5.31 -14.53
N LEU A 26 -4.81 5.77 -14.51
CA LEU A 26 -5.12 7.18 -14.66
C LEU A 26 -5.01 7.90 -13.31
N HIS A 27 -4.31 9.02 -13.28
CA HIS A 27 -4.22 9.90 -12.11
C HIS A 27 -5.06 11.14 -12.34
N ALA A 28 -6.16 11.28 -11.61
CA ALA A 28 -7.00 12.46 -11.65
C ALA A 28 -6.59 13.41 -10.53
N ALA A 29 -5.74 14.37 -10.86
CA ALA A 29 -5.09 15.27 -9.90
C ALA A 29 -5.47 16.76 -10.05
N THR A 30 -6.28 17.10 -11.06
CA THR A 30 -6.70 18.47 -11.30
C THR A 30 -7.88 18.82 -10.39
N ALA A 31 -7.67 19.59 -9.33
CA ALA A 31 -8.74 19.99 -8.41
C ALA A 31 -9.92 20.66 -9.15
N GLY A 32 -11.14 20.29 -8.75
CA GLY A 32 -12.40 20.75 -9.34
C GLY A 32 -12.68 20.17 -10.74
N SER A 33 -11.92 19.17 -11.18
CA SER A 33 -12.23 18.42 -12.40
C SER A 33 -13.22 17.29 -12.11
N ARG A 34 -13.88 16.82 -13.17
CA ARG A 34 -14.76 15.67 -13.16
C ARG A 34 -14.27 14.62 -14.13
N VAL A 35 -14.18 13.37 -13.68
CA VAL A 35 -13.87 12.20 -14.52
C VAL A 35 -15.15 11.40 -14.75
N SER A 36 -15.46 11.12 -16.01
CA SER A 36 -16.70 10.47 -16.40
C SER A 36 -16.53 9.46 -17.52
N LEU A 37 -17.54 8.60 -17.71
CA LEU A 37 -17.60 7.65 -18.82
C LEU A 37 -18.48 8.26 -19.93
N SER A 38 -17.92 8.36 -21.13
CA SER A 38 -18.60 8.91 -22.30
C SER A 38 -18.17 8.11 -23.54
N SER A 39 -19.13 7.49 -24.24
CA SER A 39 -18.89 6.75 -25.49
C SER A 39 -17.71 5.77 -25.46
N GLY A 40 -17.60 4.97 -24.39
CA GLY A 40 -16.49 4.01 -24.21
C GLY A 40 -15.15 4.65 -23.84
N ARG A 41 -15.16 5.90 -23.38
CA ARG A 41 -13.96 6.64 -22.97
C ARG A 41 -14.09 7.17 -21.56
N VAL A 42 -12.98 7.13 -20.83
CA VAL A 42 -12.81 7.87 -19.59
C VAL A 42 -12.40 9.28 -19.97
N GLU A 43 -13.26 10.26 -19.70
CA GLU A 43 -13.05 11.67 -20.02
C GLU A 43 -12.88 12.49 -18.75
N ALA A 44 -11.88 13.36 -18.72
CA ALA A 44 -11.69 14.34 -17.65
C ALA A 44 -12.06 15.74 -18.16
N THR A 45 -12.91 16.45 -17.44
CA THR A 45 -13.36 17.79 -17.78
C THR A 45 -13.20 18.75 -16.61
N LYS A 46 -13.01 20.04 -16.90
CA LYS A 46 -13.02 21.12 -15.91
C LYS A 46 -13.59 22.37 -16.55
N GLY A 47 -14.60 22.99 -15.92
CA GLY A 47 -15.22 24.20 -16.46
C GLY A 47 -15.82 24.05 -17.87
N GLY A 48 -16.26 22.83 -18.25
CA GLY A 48 -16.77 22.54 -19.59
C GLY A 48 -15.70 22.18 -20.63
N GLU A 49 -14.42 22.40 -20.34
CA GLU A 49 -13.31 22.01 -21.21
C GLU A 49 -12.89 20.56 -20.96
N ARG A 50 -12.58 19.84 -22.03
CA ARG A 50 -12.04 18.46 -21.97
C ARG A 50 -10.53 18.50 -21.83
N LEU A 51 -10.03 18.00 -20.69
CA LEU A 51 -8.61 17.91 -20.38
C LEU A 51 -7.97 16.64 -20.96
N LEU A 52 -8.72 15.55 -20.95
CA LEU A 52 -8.24 14.23 -21.36
C LEU A 52 -9.40 13.38 -21.84
N GLY A 53 -9.14 12.44 -22.76
CA GLY A 53 -10.01 11.28 -22.90
C GLY A 53 -9.28 10.06 -23.42
N VAL A 54 -9.45 8.92 -22.73
CA VAL A 54 -8.74 7.66 -23.00
C VAL A 54 -9.76 6.53 -23.16
N PRO A 55 -9.60 5.59 -24.11
CA PRO A 55 -10.46 4.40 -24.17
C PRO A 55 -10.43 3.64 -22.85
N ILE A 56 -11.59 3.22 -22.34
CA ILE A 56 -11.66 2.55 -21.04
C ILE A 56 -10.95 1.18 -21.02
N GLU A 57 -10.75 0.57 -22.19
CA GLU A 57 -9.97 -0.66 -22.38
C GLU A 57 -8.49 -0.48 -22.01
N ARG A 58 -7.98 0.76 -22.11
CA ARG A 58 -6.61 1.12 -21.74
C ARG A 58 -6.48 1.54 -20.27
N VAL A 59 -7.56 1.54 -19.50
CA VAL A 59 -7.55 1.96 -18.10
C VAL A 59 -7.43 0.74 -17.18
N LEU A 60 -6.33 0.65 -16.44
CA LEU A 60 -6.07 -0.40 -15.45
C LEU A 60 -6.62 -0.06 -14.06
N GLY A 61 -6.83 1.23 -13.79
CA GLY A 61 -7.34 1.73 -12.52
C GLY A 61 -7.36 3.26 -12.53
N LEU A 62 -7.95 3.84 -11.49
CA LEU A 62 -8.07 5.27 -11.32
C LEU A 62 -7.54 5.66 -9.94
N VAL A 63 -6.66 6.65 -9.86
CA VAL A 63 -6.20 7.26 -8.62
C VAL A 63 -6.70 8.69 -8.58
N VAL A 64 -7.55 8.99 -7.61
CA VAL A 64 -8.22 10.28 -7.43
C VAL A 64 -7.50 11.06 -6.34
N HIS A 65 -7.01 12.26 -6.64
CA HIS A 65 -6.30 13.10 -5.68
C HIS A 65 -7.12 14.31 -5.30
N GLY A 66 -7.41 14.45 -3.99
CA GLY A 66 -8.10 15.61 -3.45
C GLY A 66 -9.52 15.75 -4.00
N ASN A 67 -9.90 16.98 -4.32
CA ASN A 67 -11.28 17.30 -4.72
C ASN A 67 -11.49 17.13 -6.22
N VAL A 68 -11.69 15.88 -6.65
CA VAL A 68 -12.02 15.49 -8.03
C VAL A 68 -13.26 14.63 -8.02
N ASP A 69 -14.22 14.97 -8.87
CA ASP A 69 -15.47 14.23 -8.97
C ASP A 69 -15.32 13.03 -9.90
N VAL A 70 -15.89 11.90 -9.52
CA VAL A 70 -15.99 10.71 -10.38
C VAL A 70 -17.45 10.39 -10.61
N SER A 71 -17.86 10.30 -11.87
CA SER A 71 -19.25 9.94 -12.19
C SER A 71 -19.58 8.52 -11.71
N SER A 72 -20.79 8.30 -11.23
CA SER A 72 -21.27 6.97 -10.80
C SER A 72 -21.24 5.93 -11.93
N ALA A 73 -21.46 6.37 -13.18
CA ALA A 73 -21.36 5.51 -14.36
C ALA A 73 -19.94 4.98 -14.55
N LEU A 74 -18.93 5.85 -14.44
CA LEU A 74 -17.53 5.44 -14.50
C LEU A 74 -17.14 4.53 -13.34
N LEU A 75 -17.55 4.87 -12.11
CA LEU A 75 -17.25 4.06 -10.93
C LEU A 75 -17.80 2.63 -11.07
N ARG A 76 -19.06 2.50 -11.52
CA ARG A 76 -19.70 1.20 -11.76
C ARG A 76 -18.98 0.41 -12.86
N GLU A 77 -18.60 1.06 -13.94
CA GLU A 77 -17.89 0.41 -15.06
C GLU A 77 -16.49 -0.07 -14.65
N LEU A 78 -15.76 0.71 -13.84
CA LEU A 78 -14.47 0.31 -13.29
C LEU A 78 -14.61 -0.88 -12.33
N CYS A 79 -15.59 -0.86 -11.43
CA CYS A 79 -15.89 -1.99 -10.55
C CYS A 79 -16.25 -3.25 -11.35
N TRP A 80 -17.10 -3.12 -12.37
CA TRP A 80 -17.51 -4.21 -13.25
C TRP A 80 -16.31 -4.85 -13.97
N ARG A 81 -15.38 -4.03 -14.45
CA ARG A 81 -14.16 -4.49 -15.13
C ARG A 81 -13.08 -5.01 -14.17
N ASP A 82 -13.34 -5.07 -12.87
CA ASP A 82 -12.36 -5.35 -11.80
C ASP A 82 -11.13 -4.42 -11.93
N ARG A 83 -11.40 -3.11 -11.87
CA ARG A 83 -10.40 -2.04 -11.90
C ARG A 83 -10.54 -1.22 -10.62
N CYS A 84 -9.44 -1.14 -9.86
CA CYS A 84 -9.45 -0.46 -8.57
C CYS A 84 -9.51 1.07 -8.76
N VAL A 85 -10.34 1.72 -7.94
CA VAL A 85 -10.35 3.18 -7.78
C VAL A 85 -9.76 3.50 -6.41
N VAL A 86 -8.64 4.21 -6.37
CA VAL A 86 -7.97 4.61 -5.14
C VAL A 86 -8.24 6.08 -4.88
N TRP A 87 -8.70 6.39 -3.66
CA TRP A 87 -9.02 7.74 -3.22
C TRP A 87 -7.91 8.26 -2.32
N CYS A 88 -7.31 9.38 -2.68
CA CYS A 88 -6.20 10.00 -1.97
C CYS A 88 -6.59 11.40 -1.47
N SER A 89 -6.03 11.80 -0.33
CA SER A 89 -6.01 13.20 0.10
C SER A 89 -5.23 14.07 -0.89
N TRP A 90 -5.29 15.40 -0.73
CA TRP A 90 -4.45 16.33 -1.48
C TRP A 90 -2.94 16.07 -1.30
N SER A 91 -2.53 15.54 -0.14
CA SER A 91 -1.14 15.18 0.14
C SER A 91 -0.73 13.79 -0.39
N GLY A 92 -1.60 13.11 -1.13
CA GLY A 92 -1.35 11.79 -1.71
C GLY A 92 -1.52 10.62 -0.72
N ARG A 93 -2.01 10.86 0.49
CA ARG A 93 -2.32 9.78 1.45
C ARG A 93 -3.58 9.06 0.99
N VAL A 94 -3.50 7.73 0.85
CA VAL A 94 -4.67 6.90 0.54
C VAL A 94 -5.68 6.98 1.71
N VAL A 95 -6.90 7.38 1.38
CA VAL A 95 -8.06 7.48 2.28
C VAL A 95 -8.90 6.21 2.20
N GLY A 96 -9.02 5.63 1.01
CA GLY A 96 -9.76 4.40 0.77
C GLY A 96 -9.65 3.96 -0.68
N TRP A 97 -10.35 2.88 -1.02
CA TRP A 97 -10.44 2.40 -2.39
C TRP A 97 -11.80 1.75 -2.64
N SER A 98 -12.14 1.59 -3.91
CA SER A 98 -13.32 0.88 -4.39
C SER A 98 -12.87 -0.17 -5.39
N GLN A 99 -13.45 -1.36 -5.29
CA GLN A 99 -13.22 -2.48 -6.20
C GLN A 99 -14.53 -3.22 -6.43
N GLY A 100 -14.60 -4.00 -7.50
CA GLY A 100 -15.71 -4.94 -7.72
C GLY A 100 -15.91 -5.86 -6.52
N ALA A 101 -17.17 -6.17 -6.23
CA ALA A 101 -17.54 -7.07 -5.13
C ALA A 101 -17.15 -8.53 -5.41
N ASP A 102 -17.13 -8.91 -6.69
CA ASP A 102 -16.65 -10.21 -7.14
C ASP A 102 -15.13 -10.26 -7.09
N SER A 103 -14.61 -10.89 -6.04
CA SER A 103 -13.18 -11.13 -5.91
C SER A 103 -12.86 -12.61 -6.15
N PRO A 104 -12.10 -12.95 -7.21
CA PRO A 104 -11.60 -14.31 -7.37
C PRO A 104 -10.71 -14.66 -6.17
N ASN A 105 -10.51 -15.95 -5.90
CA ASN A 105 -9.56 -16.47 -4.91
C ASN A 105 -10.03 -16.54 -3.43
N GLY A 106 -11.30 -16.87 -3.19
CA GLY A 106 -11.82 -17.10 -1.83
C GLY A 106 -11.01 -18.13 -1.03
N LEU A 107 -10.66 -19.26 -1.65
CA LEU A 107 -9.88 -20.32 -1.00
C LEU A 107 -8.46 -19.87 -0.63
N GLN A 108 -7.80 -19.10 -1.50
CA GLN A 108 -6.47 -18.56 -1.22
C GLN A 108 -6.50 -17.55 -0.08
N ARG A 109 -7.57 -16.74 0.05
CA ARG A 109 -7.75 -15.84 1.21
C ARG A 109 -7.88 -16.62 2.51
N VAL A 110 -8.59 -17.74 2.52
CA VAL A 110 -8.67 -18.64 3.69
C VAL A 110 -7.29 -19.19 4.04
N ARG A 111 -6.54 -19.71 3.06
CA ARG A 111 -5.18 -20.22 3.28
C ARG A 111 -4.23 -19.12 3.78
N GLN A 112 -4.35 -17.90 3.25
CA GLN A 112 -3.58 -16.74 3.73
C GLN A 112 -3.92 -16.40 5.18
N HIS A 113 -5.20 -16.46 5.56
CA HIS A 113 -5.62 -16.21 6.94
C HIS A 113 -5.02 -17.24 7.90
N VAL A 114 -5.09 -18.53 7.56
CA VAL A 114 -4.49 -19.62 8.34
C VAL A 114 -2.98 -19.43 8.45
N ALA A 115 -2.28 -19.21 7.32
CA ALA A 115 -0.85 -18.94 7.30
C ALA A 115 -0.45 -17.73 8.16
N SER A 116 -1.26 -16.66 8.15
CA SER A 116 -0.99 -15.50 9.00
C SER A 116 -1.12 -15.84 10.49
N ALA A 117 -2.10 -16.67 10.88
CA ALA A 117 -2.30 -17.07 12.27
C ALA A 117 -1.21 -18.02 12.77
N GLU A 118 -0.70 -18.90 11.89
CA GLU A 118 0.38 -19.84 12.20
C GLU A 118 1.76 -19.17 12.31
N GLY A 119 1.91 -17.93 11.86
CA GLY A 119 3.18 -17.20 11.92
C GLY A 119 4.20 -17.73 10.89
N ARG A 120 3.99 -17.40 9.62
CA ARG A 120 4.88 -17.77 8.51
C ARG A 120 6.12 -16.87 8.42
N LEU A 121 7.07 -17.10 9.33
CA LEU A 121 8.37 -16.42 9.33
C LEU A 121 9.14 -16.65 8.03
N ASP A 122 9.04 -17.86 7.47
CA ASP A 122 9.64 -18.22 6.18
C ASP A 122 9.24 -17.27 5.05
N ILE A 123 7.96 -16.89 4.96
CA ILE A 123 7.47 -15.94 3.96
C ILE A 123 8.04 -14.54 4.24
N ALA A 124 8.03 -14.10 5.50
CA ALA A 124 8.54 -12.79 5.88
C ALA A 124 10.05 -12.64 5.59
N GLN A 125 10.84 -13.68 5.88
CA GLN A 125 12.27 -13.75 5.58
C GLN A 125 12.54 -13.52 4.10
N GLN A 126 11.79 -14.19 3.23
CA GLN A 126 11.94 -14.04 1.78
C GLN A 126 11.53 -12.64 1.30
N MET A 127 10.45 -12.05 1.85
CA MET A 127 10.04 -10.68 1.52
C MET A 127 11.12 -9.65 1.88
N VAL A 128 11.68 -9.74 3.10
CA VAL A 128 12.74 -8.83 3.55
C VAL A 128 14.03 -9.06 2.77
N SER A 129 14.44 -10.31 2.54
CA SER A 129 15.62 -10.62 1.74
C SER A 129 15.49 -10.06 0.30
N ALA A 130 14.34 -10.23 -0.34
CA ALA A 130 14.07 -9.67 -1.66
C ALA A 130 14.10 -8.14 -1.65
N LYS A 131 13.52 -7.50 -0.63
CA LYS A 131 13.57 -6.04 -0.44
C LYS A 131 15.01 -5.54 -0.38
N ILE A 132 15.85 -6.14 0.47
CA ILE A 132 17.25 -5.77 0.64
C ILE A 132 18.04 -5.99 -0.67
N SER A 133 17.78 -7.11 -1.37
CA SER A 133 18.39 -7.41 -2.66
C SER A 133 18.08 -6.35 -3.73
N ASN A 134 16.83 -5.89 -3.78
CA ASN A 134 16.40 -4.84 -4.71
C ASN A 134 17.05 -3.51 -4.38
N GLN A 135 17.10 -3.13 -3.10
CA GLN A 135 17.77 -1.91 -2.65
C GLN A 135 19.28 -1.92 -2.95
N ALA A 136 19.97 -3.04 -2.71
CA ALA A 136 21.38 -3.19 -3.07
C ALA A 136 21.61 -3.09 -4.59
N THR A 137 20.67 -3.60 -5.39
CA THR A 137 20.69 -3.48 -6.85
C THR A 137 20.51 -2.04 -7.31
N LEU A 138 19.59 -1.29 -6.68
CA LEU A 138 19.38 0.14 -6.95
C LEU A 138 20.62 0.96 -6.58
N LEU A 139 21.22 0.72 -5.41
CA LEU A 139 22.46 1.39 -4.99
C LEU A 139 23.59 1.15 -5.98
N ARG A 140 23.85 -0.11 -6.34
CA ARG A 140 24.89 -0.47 -7.31
C ARG A 140 24.70 0.19 -8.67
N ARG A 141 23.45 0.40 -9.10
CA ARG A 141 23.13 1.00 -10.41
C ARG A 141 23.26 2.53 -10.43
N ASN A 142 23.04 3.19 -9.31
CA ASN A 142 22.87 4.65 -9.25
C ASN A 142 23.93 5.34 -8.38
N GLY A 143 24.95 4.63 -7.90
CA GLY A 143 25.87 5.16 -6.91
C GLY A 143 27.17 4.40 -6.77
N GLU A 144 28.20 5.09 -6.27
CA GLU A 144 29.48 4.51 -5.86
C GLU A 144 29.41 4.14 -4.37
N ALA A 145 28.86 2.96 -4.09
CA ALA A 145 28.63 2.50 -2.72
C ALA A 145 28.96 1.01 -2.55
N ALA A 146 30.12 0.58 -3.05
CA ALA A 146 30.53 -0.83 -3.06
C ALA A 146 30.45 -1.48 -1.67
N ASP A 147 30.98 -0.82 -0.64
CA ASP A 147 30.96 -1.31 0.75
C ASP A 147 29.54 -1.44 1.31
N THR A 148 28.68 -0.46 1.03
CA THR A 148 27.27 -0.48 1.43
C THR A 148 26.53 -1.60 0.73
N VAL A 149 26.76 -1.79 -0.58
CA VAL A 149 26.18 -2.90 -1.35
C VAL A 149 26.61 -4.23 -0.77
N GLU A 150 27.90 -4.40 -0.45
CA GLU A 150 28.41 -5.62 0.16
C GLU A 150 27.77 -5.89 1.53
N ARG A 151 27.65 -4.86 2.38
CA ARG A 151 26.92 -4.95 3.66
C ARG A 151 25.47 -5.35 3.46
N MET A 152 24.76 -4.75 2.50
CA MET A 152 23.38 -5.13 2.20
C MET A 152 23.26 -6.58 1.72
N ARG A 153 24.25 -7.10 0.98
CA ARG A 153 24.28 -8.52 0.58
C ARG A 153 24.51 -9.47 1.76
N ARG A 154 25.23 -9.03 2.81
CA ARG A 154 25.30 -9.76 4.08
C ARG A 154 23.95 -9.77 4.79
N LEU A 155 23.35 -8.59 5.00
CA LEU A 155 22.02 -8.45 5.62
C LEU A 155 20.93 -9.22 4.86
N GLN A 156 21.01 -9.30 3.53
CA GLN A 156 20.12 -10.14 2.72
C GLN A 156 20.17 -11.61 3.14
N ARG A 157 21.35 -12.16 3.45
CA ARG A 157 21.53 -13.55 3.91
C ARG A 157 21.05 -13.70 5.34
N ASP A 158 21.40 -12.74 6.21
CA ASP A 158 20.99 -12.72 7.61
C ASP A 158 19.45 -12.72 7.74
N ALA A 159 18.76 -12.01 6.84
CA ALA A 159 17.30 -12.00 6.77
C ALA A 159 16.70 -13.40 6.51
N VAL A 160 17.39 -14.27 5.77
CA VAL A 160 16.93 -15.65 5.51
C VAL A 160 17.19 -16.57 6.70
N SER A 161 18.22 -16.27 7.51
CA SER A 161 18.55 -17.04 8.71
C SER A 161 17.89 -16.54 10.00
N ALA A 162 17.19 -15.41 9.97
CA ALA A 162 16.60 -14.81 11.17
C ALA A 162 15.59 -15.76 11.85
N GLN A 163 15.75 -16.04 13.14
CA GLN A 163 14.96 -17.03 13.87
C GLN A 163 13.67 -16.46 14.49
N SER A 164 13.45 -15.15 14.35
CA SER A 164 12.25 -14.49 14.88
C SER A 164 11.87 -13.25 14.06
N LEU A 165 10.62 -12.82 14.20
CA LEU A 165 10.15 -11.58 13.58
C LEU A 165 10.93 -10.35 14.09
N ALA A 166 11.28 -10.31 15.38
CA ALA A 166 12.03 -9.20 15.96
C ALA A 166 13.45 -9.09 15.37
N GLU A 167 14.13 -10.22 15.23
CA GLU A 167 15.44 -10.28 14.57
C GLU A 167 15.35 -9.86 13.10
N LEU A 168 14.35 -10.38 12.38
CA LEU A 168 14.12 -10.05 10.98
C LEU A 168 13.84 -8.56 10.77
N LEU A 169 13.04 -7.93 11.64
CA LEU A 169 12.80 -6.49 11.62
C LEU A 169 14.06 -5.69 11.97
N GLY A 170 14.93 -6.21 12.84
CA GLY A 170 16.24 -5.61 13.11
C GLY A 170 17.13 -5.59 11.86
N VAL A 171 17.21 -6.70 11.12
CA VAL A 171 17.93 -6.79 9.85
C VAL A 171 17.35 -5.84 8.80
N GLU A 172 16.03 -5.77 8.69
CA GLU A 172 15.34 -4.86 7.77
C GLU A 172 15.63 -3.39 8.09
N GLY A 173 15.56 -3.01 9.36
CA GLY A 173 15.85 -1.65 9.82
C GLY A 173 17.31 -1.25 9.59
N GLU A 174 18.26 -2.17 9.81
CA GLU A 174 19.68 -1.91 9.52
C GLU A 174 19.89 -1.66 8.01
N ALA A 175 19.30 -2.49 7.16
CA ALA A 175 19.39 -2.34 5.71
C ALA A 175 18.72 -1.04 5.23
N ALA A 176 17.56 -0.68 5.78
CA ALA A 176 16.88 0.58 5.49
C ALA A 176 17.72 1.79 5.89
N GLY A 177 18.36 1.75 7.07
CA GLY A 177 19.26 2.80 7.53
C GLY A 177 20.52 2.92 6.65
N ALA A 178 21.05 1.81 6.16
CA ALA A 178 22.18 1.81 5.22
C ALA A 178 21.81 2.46 3.87
N LEU A 179 20.64 2.16 3.32
CA LEU A 179 20.13 2.80 2.11
C LEU A 179 19.88 4.30 2.32
N LEU A 180 19.26 4.68 3.45
CA LEU A 180 18.85 6.05 3.70
C LEU A 180 20.04 7.01 3.75
N ARG A 181 21.18 6.58 4.30
CA ARG A 181 22.43 7.35 4.33
C ARG A 181 23.02 7.65 2.95
N PHE A 182 22.57 6.94 1.91
CA PHE A 182 23.01 7.17 0.53
C PHE A 182 22.10 8.16 -0.23
N LEU A 183 20.92 8.48 0.30
CA LEU A 183 20.06 9.50 -0.30
C LEU A 183 20.64 10.90 -0.03
N PRO A 184 20.50 11.85 -0.98
CA PRO A 184 20.97 13.22 -0.77
C PRO A 184 20.34 13.87 0.47
N ASP A 185 21.05 14.84 1.07
CA ASP A 185 20.75 15.36 2.42
C ASP A 185 19.32 15.89 2.60
N ASP A 186 18.73 16.43 1.54
CA ASP A 186 17.34 16.89 1.49
C ASP A 186 16.33 15.74 1.62
N ALA A 187 16.61 14.61 0.96
CA ALA A 187 15.86 13.38 1.10
C ALA A 187 16.13 12.70 2.45
N HIS A 188 17.38 12.63 2.90
CA HIS A 188 17.75 12.06 4.19
C HIS A 188 17.02 12.78 5.34
N ARG A 189 16.96 14.12 5.34
CA ARG A 189 16.25 14.91 6.36
C ARG A 189 14.75 14.63 6.36
N LYS A 190 14.13 14.49 5.18
CA LYS A 190 12.69 14.22 5.01
C LYS A 190 12.30 12.80 5.43
N TYR A 191 13.16 11.81 5.21
CA TYR A 191 12.87 10.40 5.46
C TYR A 191 13.55 9.81 6.71
N SER A 192 14.34 10.61 7.45
CA SER A 192 15.00 10.23 8.71
C SER A 192 14.07 9.60 9.76
N GLY A 193 12.80 9.99 9.79
CA GLY A 193 11.79 9.44 10.70
C GLY A 193 11.14 8.12 10.28
N LEU A 194 11.46 7.57 9.09
CA LEU A 194 10.87 6.31 8.61
C LEU A 194 11.46 5.06 9.27
N CYS A 195 12.70 5.12 9.76
CA CYS A 195 13.28 4.03 10.57
C CYS A 195 12.79 4.16 12.01
N ARG A 196 11.63 3.59 12.33
CA ARG A 196 11.19 3.47 13.73
C ARG A 196 11.62 2.11 14.30
N VAL A 197 12.16 2.19 15.52
CA VAL A 197 12.62 1.14 16.44
C VAL A 197 14.10 0.74 16.30
N PRO A 198 15.00 1.31 17.12
CA PRO A 198 16.20 0.58 17.55
C PRO A 198 15.74 -0.62 18.37
N VAL A 199 16.11 -1.83 17.97
CA VAL A 199 16.03 -2.98 18.88
C VAL A 199 17.08 -2.73 19.96
N GLU A 200 16.66 -2.21 21.11
CA GLU A 200 17.52 -2.13 22.29
C GLU A 200 18.05 -3.53 22.59
N ARG A 201 19.35 -3.75 22.37
CA ARG A 201 20.04 -4.93 22.90
C ARG A 201 19.87 -4.89 24.42
N LYS A 202 19.02 -5.77 24.98
CA LYS A 202 18.95 -5.97 26.43
C LYS A 202 20.30 -6.46 26.93
N MET A 203 21.13 -5.54 27.40
CA MET A 203 22.19 -5.80 28.35
C MET A 203 21.49 -6.13 29.68
N THR A 204 21.77 -7.32 30.21
CA THR A 204 21.25 -7.82 31.48
C THR A 204 21.60 -6.85 32.62
N PRO A 205 20.65 -6.44 33.49
CA PRO A 205 21.01 -5.83 34.76
C PRO A 205 20.95 -6.88 35.86
N ALA A 206 22.06 -6.98 36.60
CA ALA A 206 22.13 -7.59 37.90
C ALA A 206 21.21 -6.88 38.91
N GLY A 207 20.84 -7.61 39.96
CA GLY A 207 19.76 -7.36 40.90
C GLY A 207 19.58 -5.95 41.47
N ALA A 208 18.32 -5.55 41.60
CA ALA A 208 17.80 -4.72 42.70
C ALA A 208 16.28 -4.96 42.86
N ARG A 209 15.84 -5.22 44.10
CA ARG A 209 14.47 -5.53 44.51
C ARG A 209 13.49 -4.34 44.33
N PRO A 210 12.16 -4.59 44.21
CA PRO A 210 11.19 -3.55 43.89
C PRO A 210 10.72 -2.79 45.14
N ARG A 211 10.57 -1.46 45.03
CA ARG A 211 9.74 -0.66 45.93
C ARG A 211 8.40 -0.36 45.26
N GLN A 212 7.33 -0.88 45.87
CA GLN A 212 5.95 -0.51 45.59
C GLN A 212 5.70 0.95 45.97
N ARG A 213 4.95 1.68 45.14
CA ARG A 213 4.00 2.73 45.55
C ARG A 213 3.02 2.98 44.41
N GLY A 214 1.74 2.78 44.70
CA GLY A 214 0.64 2.97 43.77
C GLY A 214 0.10 4.38 43.76
N SER A 215 -0.48 4.75 42.62
CA SER A 215 -1.66 5.60 42.43
C SER A 215 -2.00 5.44 40.93
N GLY A 216 -3.17 5.01 40.48
CA GLY A 216 -4.50 5.20 41.04
C GLY A 216 -5.26 6.24 40.20
N LEU A 217 -5.37 6.06 38.88
CA LEU A 217 -6.29 6.85 38.06
C LEU A 217 -7.19 5.90 37.24
N ARG A 218 -8.41 5.71 37.74
CA ARG A 218 -9.48 4.93 37.09
C ARG A 218 -10.19 5.84 36.09
N LEU A 219 -10.23 5.43 34.82
CA LEU A 219 -11.13 5.99 33.82
C LEU A 219 -12.52 5.35 33.98
N ARG A 220 -13.55 6.17 34.23
CA ARG A 220 -14.97 5.74 34.22
C ARG A 220 -15.48 5.68 32.77
N PRO A 221 -16.26 4.67 32.38
CA PRO A 221 -16.92 4.64 31.07
C PRO A 221 -18.17 5.53 31.07
N ALA A 222 -18.38 6.27 29.98
CA ALA A 222 -19.58 7.06 29.73
C ALA A 222 -20.76 6.14 29.41
N SER A 223 -21.82 6.27 30.21
CA SER A 223 -23.09 5.55 30.08
C SER A 223 -23.91 6.03 28.87
N ARG A 224 -24.35 5.06 28.04
CA ARG A 224 -25.41 5.20 27.04
C ARG A 224 -26.70 5.67 27.71
N ARG A 225 -27.33 6.74 27.20
CA ARG A 225 -28.75 7.03 27.47
C ARG A 225 -29.59 6.36 26.39
N LEU A 226 -30.42 5.41 26.81
CA LEU A 226 -31.59 4.92 26.07
C LEU A 226 -32.74 5.88 26.40
N HIS A 227 -33.41 6.41 25.37
CA HIS A 227 -34.73 7.03 25.52
C HIS A 227 -35.80 5.96 25.27
N PRO A 228 -36.87 5.88 26.09
CA PRO A 228 -38.09 5.18 25.73
C PRO A 228 -39.15 6.14 25.18
N THR A 229 -40.01 5.55 24.34
CA THR A 229 -41.25 6.02 23.66
C THR A 229 -41.13 7.12 22.64
#